data_AF-A0A258RIR1-F1
#
_entry.id   AF-A0A258RIR1-F1
#
_cell.length_a   1.000
_cell.length_b   1.000
_cell.length_c   1.000
_cell.angle_alpha   90.00
_cell.angle_beta   90.00
_cell.angle_gamma   90.00
#
_symmetry.space_group_name_H-M   'P 1'
#
loop_
_entity.id
_entity.type
_entity.pdbx_description
1 polymer ?
#
loop_
_entity_poly.entity_id
_entity_poly.type
_entity_poly.pdbx_seq_one_letter_code
_entity_poly.pdbx_strand_id
1 'polypeptide(L)'
;MSDDEYLGKTFKSGNSVALRLPKGMGIPEGTEVRMVKEAAMSFRVEPVEAPRRTIDISGFAGKAPWLKLAPREDFEERPSTIARRERQARGEE
;
A
#
# COMPACT_ATOMS: atom_id res chain seq x y z
N MET A 1 15.23 19.79 -4.01
CA MET A 1 14.68 20.75 -3.05
C MET A 1 13.30 20.22 -2.70
N SER A 2 13.20 19.46 -1.62
CA SER A 2 12.03 18.64 -1.30
C SER A 2 11.13 19.42 -0.34
N ASP A 3 10.38 20.37 -0.90
CA ASP A 3 9.59 21.36 -0.17
C ASP A 3 8.16 20.83 0.05
N ASP A 4 8.00 19.92 1.01
CA ASP A 4 6.67 19.49 1.52
C ASP A 4 6.62 19.69 3.05
N GLU A 5 7.26 20.76 3.53
CA GLU A 5 7.24 21.16 4.93
C GLU A 5 5.97 21.98 5.22
N TYR A 6 4.99 21.35 5.87
CA TYR A 6 3.78 22.05 6.31
C TYR A 6 3.90 22.53 7.75
N LEU A 7 3.70 23.84 7.96
CA LEU A 7 3.56 24.41 9.29
C LEU A 7 2.15 24.15 9.83
N GLY A 8 2.08 23.44 10.95
CA GLY A 8 0.83 23.13 11.65
C GLY A 8 0.90 23.54 13.12
N LYS A 9 -0.25 23.92 13.69
CA LYS A 9 -0.40 24.18 15.13
C LYS A 9 -1.25 23.09 15.77
N THR A 10 -0.81 22.60 16.91
CA THR A 10 -1.59 21.67 17.73
C THR A 10 -2.69 22.41 18.49
N PHE A 11 -3.82 21.76 18.69
CA PHE A 11 -4.95 22.32 19.42
C PHE A 11 -5.61 21.27 20.30
N LYS A 12 -6.29 21.73 21.36
CA LYS A 12 -7.05 20.87 22.25
C LYS A 12 -8.31 20.38 21.52
N SER A 13 -8.51 19.07 21.49
CA SER A 13 -9.71 18.40 21.00
C SER A 13 -10.25 17.52 22.13
N GLY A 14 -11.21 18.04 22.90
CA GLY A 14 -11.71 17.35 24.10
C GLY A 14 -10.63 17.11 25.15
N ASN A 15 -10.42 15.85 25.52
CA ASN A 15 -9.36 15.41 26.44
C ASN A 15 -8.06 15.01 25.71
N SER A 16 -7.90 15.45 24.46
CA SER A 16 -6.77 15.06 23.60
C SER A 16 -6.19 16.27 22.87
N VAL A 17 -5.02 16.06 22.27
CA VAL A 17 -4.36 17.05 21.40
C VAL A 17 -4.46 16.55 19.96
N ALA A 18 -4.85 17.45 19.06
CA ALA A 18 -4.94 17.17 17.63
C ALA A 18 -3.99 18.07 16.84
N LEU A 19 -3.51 17.57 15.70
CA LEU A 19 -2.75 18.31 14.70
C LEU A 19 -3.60 18.43 13.42
N ARG A 20 -3.57 19.60 12.78
CA ARG A 20 -4.24 19.77 11.47
C ARG A 20 -3.33 19.25 10.37
N LEU A 21 -3.86 18.31 9.58
CA LEU A 21 -3.21 17.80 8.38
C LEU A 21 -3.76 18.59 7.18
N PRO A 22 -2.91 19.33 6.44
CA PRO A 22 -3.35 20.06 5.26
C PRO A 22 -3.83 19.11 4.15
N LYS A 23 -4.81 19.56 3.34
CA LYS A 23 -5.35 18.76 2.22
C LYS A 23 -4.28 18.34 1.19
N GLY A 24 -3.21 19.13 1.06
CA GLY A 24 -2.07 18.81 0.19
C GLY A 24 -1.33 17.52 0.57
N MET A 25 -1.47 17.06 1.82
CA MET A 25 -0.86 15.81 2.31
C MET A 25 -1.55 14.55 1.75
N GLY A 26 -2.73 14.67 1.13
CA GLY A 26 -3.39 13.56 0.44
C GLY A 26 -4.02 12.49 1.34
N ILE A 27 -4.16 12.74 2.65
CA ILE A 27 -4.82 11.82 3.59
C ILE A 27 -6.33 12.12 3.60
N PRO A 28 -7.21 11.17 3.22
CA PRO A 28 -8.65 11.39 3.20
C PRO A 28 -9.24 11.49 4.62
N GLU A 29 -10.34 12.25 4.75
CA GLU A 29 -11.08 12.38 5.99
C GLU A 29 -11.65 11.02 6.43
N GLY A 30 -11.60 10.70 7.72
CA GLY A 30 -12.06 9.42 8.26
C GLY A 30 -11.08 8.25 8.11
N THR A 31 -9.85 8.49 7.63
CA THR A 31 -8.80 7.46 7.59
C THR A 31 -8.37 7.07 9.01
N GLU A 32 -8.50 5.79 9.36
CA GLU A 32 -7.92 5.24 10.58
C GLU A 32 -6.41 5.11 10.45
N VAL A 33 -5.68 5.80 11.33
CA VAL A 33 -4.22 5.82 11.33
C VAL A 33 -3.66 5.35 12.67
N ARG A 34 -2.57 4.60 12.61
CA ARG A 34 -1.74 4.23 13.75
C ARG A 34 -0.65 5.29 13.91
N MET A 35 -0.55 5.86 15.10
CA MET A 35 0.52 6.79 15.46
C MET A 35 1.55 6.07 16.34
N VAL A 36 2.80 6.00 15.90
CA VAL A 36 3.92 5.45 16.66
C VAL A 36 4.84 6.60 17.06
N LYS A 37 5.17 6.69 18.36
CA LYS A 37 6.10 7.70 18.88
C LYS A 37 7.53 7.16 18.78
N GLU A 38 8.36 7.80 17.96
CA GLU A 38 9.77 7.41 17.80
C GLU A 38 10.68 8.24 18.71
N ALA A 39 10.42 9.54 18.87
CA ALA A 39 11.22 10.43 19.71
C ALA A 39 10.40 11.60 20.28
N ALA A 40 11.06 12.55 20.93
CA ALA A 40 10.43 13.80 21.34
C ALA A 40 9.94 14.56 20.11
N MET A 41 8.62 14.73 19.98
CA MET A 41 7.96 15.41 18.85
C MET A 41 8.15 14.75 17.46
N SER A 42 8.67 13.52 17.41
CA SER A 42 8.73 12.72 16.18
C SER A 42 7.72 11.58 16.24
N PHE A 43 6.74 11.64 15.33
CA PHE A 43 5.65 10.67 15.25
C PHE A 43 5.59 10.12 13.83
N ARG A 44 5.51 8.79 13.72
CA ARG A 44 5.22 8.10 12.48
C ARG A 44 3.73 7.79 12.41
N VAL A 45 3.10 8.15 11.30
CA VAL A 45 1.67 7.93 11.07
C VAL A 45 1.53 6.95 9.91
N GLU A 46 0.92 5.79 10.17
CA GLU A 46 0.71 4.73 9.17
C GLU A 46 -0.78 4.39 9.10
N PRO A 47 -1.37 4.17 7.91
CA PRO A 47 -2.77 3.74 7.81
C PRO A 47 -2.96 2.36 8.46
N VAL A 48 -4.02 2.19 9.26
CA VAL A 48 -4.32 0.92 9.96
C VAL A 48 -4.78 -0.14 8.97
N GLU A 49 -5.68 0.22 8.06
CA GLU A 49 -6.02 -0.56 6.87
C GLU A 49 -5.36 0.09 5.66
N ALA A 50 -4.25 -0.48 5.19
CA ALA A 50 -3.81 -0.19 3.84
C ALA A 50 -4.94 -0.63 2.90
N PRO A 51 -5.46 0.26 2.02
CA PRO A 51 -6.49 -0.14 1.07
C PRO A 51 -5.97 -1.35 0.31
N ARG A 52 -6.72 -2.46 0.39
CA ARG A 52 -6.33 -3.71 -0.25
C ARG A 52 -6.04 -3.40 -1.71
N ARG A 53 -4.83 -3.69 -2.18
CA ARG A 53 -4.47 -3.66 -3.61
C ARG A 53 -5.16 -4.81 -4.36
N THR A 54 -6.41 -5.09 -4.05
CA THR A 54 -7.24 -6.05 -4.77
C THR A 54 -7.82 -5.34 -5.97
N ILE A 55 -7.58 -5.90 -7.15
CA ILE A 55 -8.27 -5.51 -8.36
C ILE A 55 -9.75 -5.76 -8.11
N ASP A 56 -10.59 -4.74 -8.30
CA ASP A 56 -12.04 -4.90 -8.22
C ASP A 56 -12.53 -5.70 -9.41
N ILE A 57 -12.80 -6.98 -9.18
CA ILE A 57 -13.27 -7.92 -10.18
C ILE A 57 -14.73 -7.71 -10.58
N SER A 58 -15.51 -6.94 -9.81
CA SER A 58 -16.95 -6.78 -10.05
C SER A 58 -17.25 -6.14 -11.42
N GLY A 59 -16.39 -5.23 -11.89
CA GLY A 59 -16.55 -4.53 -13.17
C GLY A 59 -16.28 -5.39 -14.41
N PHE A 60 -15.66 -6.56 -14.26
CA PHE A 60 -15.28 -7.42 -15.39
C PHE A 60 -15.57 -8.92 -15.20
N ALA A 61 -15.99 -9.34 -14.01
CA ALA A 61 -16.47 -10.69 -13.76
C ALA A 61 -17.59 -11.05 -14.75
N GLY A 62 -17.39 -12.09 -15.54
CA GLY A 62 -18.38 -12.58 -16.51
C GLY A 62 -18.44 -11.82 -17.84
N LYS A 63 -17.57 -10.84 -18.13
CA LYS A 63 -17.57 -10.12 -19.42
C LYS A 63 -17.07 -10.93 -20.63
N ALA A 64 -16.48 -12.11 -20.41
CA ALA A 64 -16.00 -13.00 -21.48
C ALA A 64 -16.56 -14.43 -21.33
N PRO A 65 -17.88 -14.63 -21.47
CA PRO A 65 -18.52 -15.95 -21.32
C PRO A 65 -18.12 -16.94 -22.43
N TRP A 66 -17.60 -16.45 -23.55
CA TRP A 66 -17.10 -17.27 -24.67
C TRP A 66 -15.64 -17.72 -24.47
N LEU A 67 -14.94 -17.23 -23.44
CA LEU A 67 -13.56 -17.59 -23.19
C LEU A 67 -13.50 -19.01 -22.61
N LYS A 68 -13.00 -19.95 -23.41
CA LYS A 68 -12.71 -21.32 -22.96
C LYS A 68 -11.31 -21.37 -22.37
N LEU A 69 -11.14 -22.13 -21.30
CA LEU A 69 -9.82 -22.46 -20.75
C LEU A 69 -8.97 -23.08 -21.86
N ALA A 70 -7.77 -22.53 -22.08
CA ALA A 70 -6.81 -23.15 -22.98
C ALA A 70 -6.48 -24.57 -22.47
N PRO A 71 -6.26 -25.54 -23.38
CA PRO A 71 -5.78 -26.85 -23.00
C PRO A 71 -4.46 -26.75 -22.24
N ARG A 72 -4.22 -27.67 -21.32
CA ARG A 72 -2.96 -27.75 -20.56
C ARG A 72 -1.84 -28.14 -21.53
N GLU A 73 -1.05 -27.17 -21.96
CA GLU A 73 0.19 -27.40 -22.71
C GLU A 73 1.39 -27.47 -21.75
N ASP A 74 2.42 -28.22 -22.19
CA ASP A 74 3.74 -28.22 -21.58
C ASP A 74 4.48 -26.95 -22.01
N PHE A 75 4.20 -25.85 -21.30
CA PHE A 75 4.90 -24.59 -21.51
C PHE A 75 6.37 -24.70 -21.11
N GLU A 76 7.22 -23.91 -21.79
CA GLU A 76 8.61 -23.69 -21.38
C GLU A 76 8.66 -23.24 -19.90
N GLU A 77 9.75 -23.57 -19.21
CA GLU A 77 9.91 -23.25 -17.80
C GLU A 77 9.71 -21.75 -17.57
N ARG A 78 8.81 -21.38 -16.66
CA ARG A 78 8.47 -19.98 -16.39
C ARG A 78 9.76 -19.21 -16.06
N PRO A 79 10.01 -18.03 -16.65
CA PRO A 79 11.21 -17.26 -16.40
C PRO A 79 11.38 -16.89 -14.91
N SER A 80 10.27 -16.77 -14.18
CA SER A 80 10.28 -16.60 -12.71
C SER A 80 10.88 -17.79 -11.96
N THR A 81 10.67 -19.01 -12.46
CA THR A 81 11.22 -20.25 -11.89
C THR A 81 12.72 -20.32 -12.15
N ILE A 82 13.15 -19.96 -13.36
CA ILE A 82 14.57 -19.86 -13.74
C ILE A 82 15.26 -18.83 -12.85
N ALA A 83 14.72 -17.61 -12.78
CA ALA A 83 15.26 -16.53 -11.95
C ALA A 83 15.30 -16.89 -10.45
N ARG A 84 14.30 -17.65 -9.94
CA ARG A 84 14.31 -18.16 -8.56
C ARG A 84 15.44 -19.15 -8.34
N ARG A 85 15.64 -20.10 -9.26
CA ARG A 85 16.72 -21.09 -9.20
C ARG A 85 18.08 -20.40 -9.25
N GLU A 86 18.26 -19.40 -10.12
CA GLU A 86 19.51 -18.65 -10.19
C GLU A 86 19.79 -17.81 -8.94
N ARG A 87 18.76 -17.21 -8.31
CA ARG A 87 18.94 -16.51 -7.02
C ARG A 87 19.35 -17.45 -5.90
N GLN A 88 18.72 -18.63 -5.83
CA GLN A 88 19.09 -19.68 -4.87
C GLN A 88 20.52 -20.20 -5.12
N ALA A 89 20.93 -20.33 -6.38
CA ALA A 89 22.31 -20.70 -6.74
C ALA A 89 23.34 -19.61 -6.42
N ARG A 90 22.93 -18.33 -6.45
CA ARG A 90 23.74 -17.17 -6.05
C ARG A 90 23.79 -16.95 -4.52
N GLY A 91 23.00 -17.69 -3.73
CA GLY A 91 22.97 -17.58 -2.27
C GLY A 91 22.32 -16.29 -1.75
N GLU A 92 21.52 -15.63 -2.58
CA GLU A 92 20.74 -14.44 -2.20
C GLU A 92 19.35 -14.90 -1.76
N GLU A 93 19.16 -15.03 -0.45
CA GLU A 93 17.84 -15.25 0.17
C GLU A 93 17.09 -13.93 0.35
#